data_AF-A0A9E1MWV1-F1
#
_entry.id   AF-A0A9E1MWV1-F1
#
_cell.length_a   1.000
_cell.length_b   1.000
_cell.length_c   1.000
_cell.angle_alpha   90.00
_cell.angle_beta   90.00
_cell.angle_gamma   90.00
#
_symmetry.space_group_name_H-M   'P 1'
#
loop_
_entity.id
_entity.type
_entity.pdbx_description
1 polymer ?
#
loop_
_entity_poly.entity_id
_entity_poly.type
_entity_poly.pdbx_seq_one_letter_code
_entity_poly.pdbx_strand_id
1 'polypeptide(L)'
;THSFVAKVGAALNNGFSSSSNEAIADGLVELDDYDGVLWLLGDEGLADQTFDQTEENLLESYVGGGGSLIVSGAEVGYATDSTWLSNVLHAGYVADNGGTNVAGGYTFGAEYEEDYPDVLSGETVIWKYNTGGSAAVGWAGQIIVVGFGLENLEAKDRAEAYLELTSWVDDS
;
A
#
# COMPACT_ATOMS: atom_id res chain seq x y z
N THR A 1 9.32 17.57 -4.91
CA THR A 1 8.91 16.18 -4.61
C THR A 1 9.88 15.44 -3.69
N HIS A 2 10.52 16.09 -2.69
CA HIS A 2 11.46 15.42 -1.76
C HIS A 2 11.07 15.49 -0.27
N SER A 3 9.92 16.08 0.08
CA SER A 3 9.53 16.25 1.51
C SER A 3 8.73 15.07 2.08
N PHE A 4 8.12 14.26 1.21
CA PHE A 4 7.25 13.17 1.61
C PHE A 4 8.07 11.94 2.02
N VAL A 5 9.01 11.51 1.17
CA VAL A 5 9.91 10.37 1.48
C VAL A 5 10.74 10.62 2.74
N ALA A 6 11.24 11.84 2.96
CA ALA A 6 12.00 12.19 4.16
C ALA A 6 11.20 12.07 5.47
N LYS A 7 9.86 12.19 5.41
CA LYS A 7 8.98 12.06 6.58
C LYS A 7 8.65 10.61 6.89
N VAL A 8 8.43 9.77 5.86
CA VAL A 8 8.28 8.31 6.01
C VAL A 8 9.56 7.72 6.61
N GLY A 9 10.70 8.14 6.07
CA GLY A 9 12.02 7.70 6.50
C GLY A 9 12.43 8.02 7.94
N ALA A 10 11.98 9.15 8.48
CA ALA A 10 12.28 9.53 9.87
C ALA A 10 11.50 8.69 10.90
N ALA A 11 10.38 8.07 10.50
CA ALA A 11 9.57 7.23 11.36
C ALA A 11 10.14 5.80 11.50
N LEU A 12 10.85 5.30 10.50
CA LEU A 12 11.24 3.88 10.41
C LEU A 12 12.53 3.51 11.18
N ASN A 13 13.31 4.48 11.68
CA ASN A 13 14.59 4.30 12.42
C ASN A 13 15.65 3.38 11.77
N ASN A 14 15.37 2.87 10.58
CA ASN A 14 16.23 2.21 9.62
C ASN A 14 16.41 3.15 8.42
N GLY A 15 17.56 3.11 7.74
CA GLY A 15 17.78 3.92 6.55
C GLY A 15 16.69 3.64 5.51
N PHE A 16 16.19 4.67 4.82
CA PHE A 16 15.21 4.53 3.75
C PHE A 16 15.80 5.05 2.44
N SER A 17 15.33 4.47 1.34
CA SER A 17 15.54 4.98 -0.02
C SER A 17 14.19 5.19 -0.68
N SER A 18 14.15 6.00 -1.74
CA SER A 18 13.00 6.06 -2.65
C SER A 18 13.46 5.92 -4.08
N SER A 19 12.66 5.20 -4.85
CA SER A 19 12.77 5.09 -6.29
C SER A 19 11.41 5.40 -6.91
N SER A 20 11.39 5.74 -8.19
CA SER A 20 10.16 5.60 -8.97
C SER A 20 10.00 4.14 -9.40
N ASN A 21 8.77 3.76 -9.73
CA ASN A 21 8.44 2.46 -10.28
C ASN A 21 9.15 2.21 -11.62
N GLU A 22 9.37 3.24 -12.46
CA GLU A 22 10.10 3.06 -13.72
C GLU A 22 11.57 2.70 -13.50
N ALA A 23 12.22 3.26 -12.47
CA ALA A 23 13.60 2.90 -12.16
C ALA A 23 13.73 1.46 -11.63
N ILE A 24 12.68 0.92 -11.02
CA ILE A 24 12.60 -0.49 -10.63
C ILE A 24 12.37 -1.35 -11.89
N ALA A 25 11.43 -0.96 -12.76
CA ALA A 25 11.14 -1.65 -14.02
C ALA A 25 12.36 -1.68 -14.97
N ASP A 26 13.16 -0.61 -14.99
CA ASP A 26 14.41 -0.50 -15.76
C ASP A 26 15.59 -1.26 -15.10
N GLY A 27 15.39 -1.86 -13.93
CA GLY A 27 16.43 -2.60 -13.20
C GLY A 27 17.55 -1.72 -12.62
N LEU A 28 17.28 -0.43 -12.42
CA LEU A 28 18.23 0.50 -11.78
C LEU A 28 18.21 0.38 -10.25
N VAL A 29 17.11 -0.17 -9.71
CA VAL A 29 16.92 -0.49 -8.30
C VAL A 29 16.37 -1.90 -8.19
N GLU A 30 17.09 -2.78 -7.50
CA GLU A 30 16.67 -4.16 -7.24
C GLU A 30 15.84 -4.19 -5.95
N LEU A 31 14.64 -4.80 -5.98
CA LEU A 31 13.77 -4.89 -4.79
C LEU A 31 14.40 -5.78 -3.71
N ASP A 32 15.16 -6.81 -4.11
CA ASP A 32 15.82 -7.77 -3.22
C ASP A 32 16.95 -7.13 -2.37
N ASP A 33 17.35 -5.89 -2.68
CA ASP A 33 18.27 -5.11 -1.83
C ASP A 33 17.60 -4.55 -0.57
N TYR A 34 16.27 -4.72 -0.42
CA TYR A 34 15.47 -4.15 0.66
C TYR A 34 14.76 -5.24 1.46
N ASP A 35 14.82 -5.16 2.78
CA ASP A 35 14.08 -6.06 3.68
C ASP A 35 12.55 -5.81 3.62
N GLY A 36 12.16 -4.58 3.27
CA GLY A 36 10.77 -4.14 3.20
C GLY A 36 10.56 -3.05 2.15
N VAL A 37 9.46 -3.15 1.41
CA VAL A 37 9.08 -2.23 0.34
C VAL A 37 7.72 -1.61 0.65
N LEU A 38 7.65 -0.28 0.57
CA LEU A 38 6.40 0.47 0.59
C LEU A 38 6.11 0.95 -0.83
N TRP A 39 5.14 0.34 -1.50
CA TRP A 39 4.70 0.66 -2.85
C TRP A 39 3.50 1.60 -2.80
N LEU A 40 3.69 2.84 -3.25
CA LEU A 40 2.67 3.90 -3.18
C LEU A 40 2.18 4.21 -4.59
N LEU A 41 0.94 3.84 -4.85
CA LEU A 41 0.22 4.09 -6.11
C LEU A 41 -0.45 5.47 -6.10
N GLY A 42 -0.72 5.99 -4.91
CA GLY A 42 -1.42 7.26 -4.72
C GLY A 42 -2.83 7.27 -5.31
N ASP A 43 -3.13 8.32 -6.08
CA ASP A 43 -4.41 8.54 -6.78
C ASP A 43 -4.41 7.96 -8.20
N GLU A 44 -3.51 7.00 -8.47
CA GLU A 44 -3.51 6.30 -9.75
C GLU A 44 -4.78 5.47 -9.89
N GLY A 45 -5.48 5.70 -11.01
CA GLY A 45 -6.68 4.95 -11.37
C GLY A 45 -6.55 4.18 -12.68
N LEU A 46 -7.66 3.64 -13.19
CA LEU A 46 -7.73 2.85 -14.44
C LEU A 46 -7.03 3.48 -15.67
N ALA A 47 -6.87 4.79 -15.71
CA ALA A 47 -6.21 5.50 -16.81
C ALA A 47 -4.67 5.37 -16.79
N ASP A 48 -4.08 5.10 -15.62
CA ASP A 48 -2.64 5.16 -15.39
C ASP A 48 -1.96 3.78 -15.33
N GLN A 49 -2.74 2.68 -15.39
CA GLN A 49 -2.27 1.29 -15.18
C GLN A 49 -1.56 1.15 -13.82
N THR A 50 -2.34 0.95 -12.77
CA THR A 50 -1.89 0.79 -11.37
C THR A 50 -0.73 -0.17 -11.20
N PHE A 51 -0.71 -1.27 -11.95
CA PHE A 51 0.47 -2.09 -12.14
C PHE A 51 0.61 -2.44 -13.62
N ASP A 52 1.82 -2.28 -14.16
CA ASP A 52 2.16 -2.90 -15.44
C ASP A 52 2.65 -4.34 -15.24
N GLN A 53 2.72 -5.10 -16.35
CA GLN A 53 3.12 -6.51 -16.27
C GLN A 53 4.55 -6.70 -15.73
N THR A 54 5.44 -5.74 -15.93
CA THR A 54 6.81 -5.80 -15.41
C THR A 54 6.80 -5.66 -13.90
N GLU A 55 6.07 -4.68 -13.39
CA GLU A 55 5.91 -4.43 -11.95
C GLU A 55 5.24 -5.61 -11.25
N GLU A 56 4.18 -6.17 -11.84
CA GLU A 56 3.52 -7.38 -11.35
C GLU A 56 4.51 -8.54 -11.16
N ASN A 57 5.37 -8.79 -12.15
CA ASN A 57 6.36 -9.88 -12.11
C ASN A 57 7.47 -9.62 -11.08
N LEU A 58 7.90 -8.37 -10.94
CA LEU A 58 8.93 -7.98 -9.97
C LEU A 58 8.41 -8.12 -8.54
N LEU A 59 7.18 -7.65 -8.28
CA LEU A 59 6.54 -7.80 -6.99
C LEU A 59 6.25 -9.26 -6.65
N GLU A 60 5.79 -10.06 -7.61
CA GLU A 60 5.62 -11.51 -7.43
C GLU A 60 6.94 -12.20 -7.03
N SER A 61 8.03 -11.85 -7.72
CA SER A 61 9.36 -12.40 -7.42
C SER A 61 9.85 -11.98 -6.03
N TYR A 62 9.69 -10.70 -5.67
CA TYR A 62 10.10 -10.15 -4.39
C TYR A 62 9.36 -10.79 -3.20
N VAL A 63 8.02 -10.86 -3.26
CA VAL A 63 7.24 -11.50 -2.18
C VAL A 63 7.46 -13.02 -2.16
N GLY A 64 7.64 -13.65 -3.32
CA GLY A 64 8.01 -15.07 -3.42
C GLY A 64 9.40 -15.37 -2.84
N GLY A 65 10.29 -14.38 -2.83
CA GLY A 65 11.61 -14.41 -2.19
C GLY A 65 11.58 -14.19 -0.68
N GLY A 66 10.43 -13.82 -0.11
CA GLY A 66 10.24 -13.54 1.32
C GLY A 66 10.34 -12.07 1.71
N GLY A 67 10.37 -11.14 0.75
CA GLY A 67 10.38 -9.71 1.03
C GLY A 67 9.05 -9.21 1.60
N SER A 68 9.10 -8.26 2.54
CA SER A 68 7.90 -7.65 3.12
C SER A 68 7.39 -6.50 2.23
N LEU A 69 6.08 -6.44 2.01
CA LEU A 69 5.45 -5.51 1.08
C LEU A 69 4.24 -4.82 1.70
N ILE A 70 4.21 -3.48 1.63
CA ILE A 70 3.03 -2.67 1.91
C ILE A 70 2.66 -1.95 0.63
N VAL A 71 1.44 -2.15 0.13
CA VAL A 71 0.89 -1.47 -1.05
C VAL A 71 -0.24 -0.54 -0.62
N SER A 72 -0.28 0.69 -1.14
CA SER A 72 -1.41 1.59 -0.91
C SER A 72 -1.80 2.42 -2.12
N GLY A 73 -3.11 2.56 -2.36
CA GLY A 73 -3.69 3.42 -3.40
C GLY A 73 -5.21 3.39 -3.39
N ALA A 74 -5.84 4.43 -3.93
CA ALA A 74 -7.31 4.57 -4.01
C ALA A 74 -7.96 3.37 -4.70
N GLU A 75 -7.48 3.02 -5.90
CA GLU A 75 -8.07 1.96 -6.74
C GLU A 75 -7.26 0.66 -6.75
N VAL A 76 -6.45 0.38 -5.71
CA VAL A 76 -5.52 -0.77 -5.69
C VAL A 76 -6.21 -2.12 -5.92
N GLY A 77 -7.43 -2.30 -5.43
CA GLY A 77 -8.23 -3.49 -5.65
C GLY A 77 -9.02 -3.42 -6.95
N TYR A 78 -9.63 -2.26 -7.25
CA TYR A 78 -10.48 -2.08 -8.42
C TYR A 78 -9.72 -2.17 -9.75
N ALA A 79 -8.56 -1.53 -9.83
CA ALA A 79 -7.77 -1.37 -11.05
C ALA A 79 -6.76 -2.51 -11.29
N THR A 80 -6.59 -3.41 -10.32
CA THR A 80 -5.67 -4.55 -10.41
C THR A 80 -6.40 -5.82 -10.88
N ASP A 81 -5.73 -6.66 -11.68
CA ASP A 81 -6.29 -7.96 -12.05
C ASP A 81 -6.61 -8.79 -10.79
N SER A 82 -7.86 -9.24 -10.68
CA SER A 82 -8.33 -9.96 -9.50
C SER A 82 -7.60 -11.27 -9.22
N THR A 83 -7.04 -11.91 -10.25
CA THR A 83 -6.27 -13.16 -10.09
C THR A 83 -4.89 -12.85 -9.54
N TRP A 84 -4.21 -11.83 -10.07
CA TRP A 84 -2.93 -11.38 -9.56
C TRP A 84 -3.06 -10.83 -8.14
N LEU A 85 -4.05 -9.96 -7.87
CA LEU A 85 -4.34 -9.43 -6.54
C LEU A 85 -4.51 -10.55 -5.49
N SER A 86 -5.25 -11.60 -5.84
CA SER A 86 -5.50 -12.72 -4.94
C SER A 86 -4.30 -13.65 -4.79
N ASN A 87 -3.52 -13.90 -5.85
CA ASN A 87 -2.43 -14.87 -5.82
C ASN A 87 -1.12 -14.29 -5.30
N VAL A 88 -0.87 -13.00 -5.54
CA VAL A 88 0.38 -12.32 -5.20
C VAL A 88 0.22 -11.47 -3.94
N LEU A 89 -0.83 -10.64 -3.87
CA LEU A 89 -1.05 -9.76 -2.72
C LEU A 89 -1.96 -10.36 -1.63
N HIS A 90 -2.51 -11.55 -1.88
CA HIS A 90 -3.41 -12.24 -0.95
C HIS A 90 -4.60 -11.38 -0.49
N ALA A 91 -5.06 -10.50 -1.36
CA ALA A 91 -6.18 -9.60 -1.16
C ALA A 91 -7.26 -9.81 -2.22
N GLY A 92 -8.45 -9.29 -1.99
CA GLY A 92 -9.55 -9.27 -2.95
C GLY A 92 -10.34 -7.98 -2.86
N TYR A 93 -10.78 -7.47 -4.00
CA TYR A 93 -11.66 -6.32 -4.10
C TYR A 93 -13.10 -6.67 -3.67
N VAL A 94 -13.74 -5.78 -2.89
CA VAL A 94 -15.13 -5.94 -2.41
C VAL A 94 -16.03 -4.83 -2.94
N ALA A 95 -15.61 -3.57 -2.85
CA ALA A 95 -16.37 -2.42 -3.29
C ALA A 95 -15.46 -1.20 -3.52
N ASP A 96 -15.87 -0.35 -4.45
CA ASP A 96 -15.14 0.82 -4.97
C ASP A 96 -15.00 1.99 -3.99
N ASN A 97 -15.76 1.95 -2.91
CA ASN A 97 -15.85 3.10 -2.02
C ASN A 97 -16.30 2.66 -0.62
N GLY A 98 -15.44 2.91 0.37
CA GLY A 98 -15.76 2.77 1.79
C GLY A 98 -16.84 3.74 2.29
N GLY A 99 -17.15 4.79 1.53
CA GLY A 99 -18.16 5.81 1.84
C GLY A 99 -17.75 6.74 2.97
N THR A 100 -16.44 6.84 3.25
CA THR A 100 -15.87 7.63 4.33
C THR A 100 -14.42 7.95 4.06
N ASN A 101 -13.89 8.94 4.77
CA ASN A 101 -12.48 9.29 4.81
C ASN A 101 -11.81 8.90 6.14
N VAL A 102 -12.37 7.92 6.86
CA VAL A 102 -11.88 7.47 8.16
C VAL A 102 -11.67 5.96 8.18
N ALA A 103 -10.43 5.55 8.42
CA ALA A 103 -10.02 4.15 8.50
C ALA A 103 -9.01 3.94 9.64
N GLY A 104 -9.17 2.87 10.43
CA GLY A 104 -8.21 2.55 11.50
C GLY A 104 -8.15 3.57 12.65
N GLY A 105 -9.08 4.54 12.68
CA GLY A 105 -9.01 5.68 13.60
C GLY A 105 -8.31 6.92 13.02
N TYR A 106 -7.75 6.80 11.81
CA TYR A 106 -7.10 7.89 11.09
C TYR A 106 -8.04 8.54 10.09
N THR A 107 -7.79 9.81 9.79
CA THR A 107 -8.49 10.55 8.73
C THR A 107 -7.56 10.69 7.51
N PHE A 108 -8.08 10.38 6.33
CA PHE A 108 -7.44 10.59 5.03
C PHE A 108 -8.23 11.59 4.18
N GLY A 109 -7.77 11.89 2.97
CA GLY A 109 -8.35 12.95 2.13
C GLY A 109 -7.82 14.34 2.44
N ALA A 110 -6.65 14.44 3.09
CA ALA A 110 -6.10 15.70 3.59
C ALA A 110 -5.24 16.46 2.57
N GLU A 111 -4.55 15.75 1.68
CA GLU A 111 -3.72 16.36 0.62
C GLU A 111 -4.54 16.57 -0.66
N TYR A 112 -5.44 15.63 -0.96
CA TYR A 112 -6.40 15.69 -2.05
C TYR A 112 -7.68 14.93 -1.66
N GLU A 113 -8.79 15.23 -2.33
CA GLU A 113 -10.07 14.53 -2.10
C GLU A 113 -9.90 13.05 -2.48
N GLU A 114 -10.25 12.14 -1.57
CA GLU A 114 -10.21 10.69 -1.83
C GLU A 114 -11.61 10.24 -2.23
N ASP A 115 -11.80 10.03 -3.53
CA ASP A 115 -13.12 9.79 -4.13
C ASP A 115 -13.52 8.30 -4.10
N TYR A 116 -12.55 7.40 -4.21
CA TYR A 116 -12.79 5.96 -4.40
C TYR A 116 -11.88 5.09 -3.52
N PRO A 117 -11.97 5.19 -2.18
CA PRO A 117 -11.19 4.32 -1.31
C PRO A 117 -11.75 2.89 -1.33
N ASP A 118 -10.98 1.95 -1.85
CA ASP A 118 -11.36 0.55 -1.99
C ASP A 118 -11.66 -0.16 -0.67
N VAL A 119 -12.74 -0.94 -0.69
CA VAL A 119 -13.06 -1.94 0.33
C VAL A 119 -12.45 -3.27 -0.08
N LEU A 120 -11.65 -3.83 0.81
CA LEU A 120 -10.85 -5.03 0.57
C LEU A 120 -11.33 -6.24 1.40
N SER A 121 -10.94 -7.41 0.95
CA SER A 121 -11.00 -8.69 1.65
C SER A 121 -9.61 -9.32 1.67
N GLY A 122 -9.29 -10.04 2.75
CA GLY A 122 -8.00 -10.69 2.95
C GLY A 122 -8.04 -11.54 4.22
N GLU A 123 -6.95 -12.24 4.51
CA GLU A 123 -6.88 -13.15 5.65
C GLU A 123 -7.01 -12.41 6.99
N THR A 124 -6.25 -11.33 7.15
CA THR A 124 -6.29 -10.47 8.34
C THR A 124 -6.83 -9.10 7.98
N VAL A 125 -7.76 -8.58 8.77
CA VAL A 125 -8.20 -7.18 8.66
C VAL A 125 -7.37 -6.34 9.62
N ILE A 126 -6.61 -5.38 9.09
CA ILE A 126 -5.75 -4.47 9.85
C ILE A 126 -6.55 -3.22 10.22
N TRP A 127 -7.09 -2.54 9.21
CA TRP A 127 -7.96 -1.38 9.40
C TRP A 127 -9.35 -1.60 8.82
N LYS A 128 -10.34 -1.05 9.51
CA LYS A 128 -11.72 -0.95 9.04
C LYS A 128 -12.07 0.49 8.76
N TYR A 129 -12.89 0.71 7.73
CA TYR A 129 -13.62 1.96 7.59
C TYR A 129 -14.61 2.12 8.75
N ASN A 130 -14.86 3.35 9.19
CA ASN A 130 -15.83 3.60 10.27
C ASN A 130 -17.29 3.27 9.88
N THR A 131 -17.57 3.19 8.59
CA THR A 131 -18.83 2.74 7.95
C THR A 131 -18.95 1.22 7.86
N GLY A 132 -17.85 0.49 8.09
CA GLY A 132 -17.74 -0.95 7.89
C GLY A 132 -17.01 -1.32 6.60
N GLY A 133 -16.55 -2.57 6.51
CA GLY A 133 -15.62 -3.01 5.46
C GLY A 133 -14.15 -2.82 5.86
N SER A 134 -13.26 -3.50 5.15
CA SER A 134 -11.82 -3.47 5.43
C SER A 134 -11.16 -2.42 4.55
N ALA A 135 -10.41 -1.51 5.18
CA ALA A 135 -9.61 -0.49 4.51
C ALA A 135 -8.16 -0.95 4.31
N ALA A 136 -7.66 -1.79 5.22
CA ALA A 136 -6.37 -2.44 5.08
C ALA A 136 -6.49 -3.92 5.46
N VAL A 137 -5.90 -4.78 4.65
CA VAL A 137 -5.86 -6.23 4.87
C VAL A 137 -4.42 -6.72 4.79
N GLY A 138 -4.11 -7.81 5.48
CA GLY A 138 -2.78 -8.38 5.50
C GLY A 138 -2.75 -9.90 5.42
N TRP A 139 -1.59 -10.40 5.01
CA TRP A 139 -1.29 -11.82 4.88
C TRP A 139 0.10 -12.17 5.46
N ALA A 140 0.13 -13.25 6.26
CA ALA A 140 1.33 -13.88 6.83
C ALA A 140 2.33 -12.98 7.57
N GLY A 141 1.95 -11.76 7.98
CA GLY A 141 2.92 -10.79 8.49
C GLY A 141 3.93 -10.32 7.44
N GLN A 142 3.63 -10.52 6.16
CA GLN A 142 4.54 -10.18 5.07
C GLN A 142 3.95 -9.10 4.17
N ILE A 143 2.64 -9.20 3.89
CA ILE A 143 1.97 -8.37 2.89
C ILE A 143 0.85 -7.58 3.54
N ILE A 144 0.77 -6.29 3.21
CA ILE A 144 -0.35 -5.41 3.54
C ILE A 144 -0.84 -4.73 2.26
N VAL A 145 -2.15 -4.67 2.08
CA VAL A 145 -2.81 -3.87 1.03
C VAL A 145 -3.75 -2.85 1.70
N VAL A 146 -3.59 -1.57 1.36
CA VAL A 146 -4.40 -0.45 1.85
C VAL A 146 -5.18 0.17 0.68
N GLY A 147 -6.51 0.24 0.81
CA GLY A 147 -7.43 0.73 -0.21
C GLY A 147 -7.51 2.25 -0.34
N PHE A 148 -6.51 3.00 0.10
CA PHE A 148 -6.40 4.44 -0.12
C PHE A 148 -4.93 4.85 -0.07
N GLY A 149 -4.59 6.00 -0.64
CA GLY A 149 -3.22 6.52 -0.60
C GLY A 149 -2.78 6.87 0.82
N LEU A 150 -1.77 6.19 1.37
CA LEU A 150 -1.22 6.49 2.69
C LEU A 150 -0.62 7.90 2.78
N GLU A 151 -0.20 8.47 1.65
CA GLU A 151 0.21 9.86 1.54
C GLU A 151 -0.89 10.86 1.88
N ASN A 152 -2.15 10.44 1.72
CA ASN A 152 -3.35 11.27 1.87
C ASN A 152 -3.86 11.31 3.32
N LEU A 153 -3.20 10.59 4.24
CA LEU A 153 -3.41 10.71 5.68
C LEU A 153 -3.05 12.11 6.20
N GLU A 154 -3.74 12.55 7.24
CA GLU A 154 -3.38 13.79 7.93
C GLU A 154 -1.90 13.78 8.38
N ALA A 155 -1.22 14.93 8.22
CA ALA A 155 0.21 15.02 8.50
C ALA A 155 0.59 14.66 9.94
N LYS A 156 -0.33 14.84 10.90
CA LYS A 156 -0.14 14.47 12.31
C LYS A 156 -0.20 12.97 12.57
N ASP A 157 -0.88 12.22 11.70
CA ASP A 157 -1.20 10.81 11.91
C ASP A 157 -0.28 9.87 11.10
N ARG A 158 0.29 10.37 9.98
CA ARG A 158 1.14 9.58 9.06
C ARG A 158 2.22 8.76 9.78
N ALA A 159 2.98 9.38 10.68
CA ALA A 159 4.09 8.68 11.34
C ALA A 159 3.61 7.50 12.21
N GLU A 160 2.50 7.66 12.92
CA GLU A 160 1.90 6.61 13.75
C GLU A 160 1.32 5.50 12.88
N ALA A 161 0.60 5.87 11.82
CA ALA A 161 0.05 4.92 10.85
C ALA A 161 1.13 4.07 10.18
N TYR A 162 2.23 4.68 9.70
CA TYR A 162 3.34 3.93 9.11
C TYR A 162 3.99 2.99 10.13
N LEU A 163 4.22 3.45 11.36
CA LEU A 163 4.77 2.61 12.43
C LEU A 163 3.88 1.40 12.73
N GLU A 164 2.56 1.59 12.76
CA GLU A 164 1.60 0.50 12.98
C GLU A 164 1.69 -0.55 11.87
N LEU A 165 1.70 -0.13 10.61
CA LEU A 165 1.79 -1.04 9.46
C LEU A 165 3.13 -1.76 9.38
N THR A 166 4.25 -1.06 9.62
CA THR A 166 5.57 -1.71 9.58
C THR A 166 5.78 -2.65 10.74
N SER A 167 5.30 -2.31 11.94
CA SER A 167 5.36 -3.23 13.07
C SER A 167 4.55 -4.51 12.82
N TRP A 168 3.45 -4.42 12.07
CA TRP A 168 2.65 -5.59 11.71
C TRP A 168 3.39 -6.56 10.79
N VAL A 169 4.22 -6.06 9.85
CA VAL A 169 5.03 -6.93 8.98
C VAL A 169 6.36 -7.39 9.62
N ASP A 170 6.81 -6.74 10.70
CA ASP A 170 8.04 -7.11 11.40
C ASP A 170 7.82 -8.15 12.52
N ASP A 171 6.57 -8.41 12.91
CA ASP A 171 6.18 -9.28 14.04
C ASP A 171 6.05 -10.78 13.67
N SER A 172 6.37 -11.19 12.42
CA SER A 172 6.24 -12.58 11.91
C SER A 172 7.50 -13.44 11.96
#